data_AF-A0A382W0R9-F1
#
_entry.id   AF-A0A382W0R9-F1
#
_cell.length_a   1.000
_cell.length_b   1.000
_cell.length_c   1.000
_cell.angle_alpha   90.00
_cell.angle_beta   90.00
_cell.angle_gamma   90.00
#
_symmetry.space_group_name_H-M   'P 1'
#
loop_
_entity.id
_entity.type
_entity.pdbx_description
1 polymer ?
#
loop_
_entity_poly.entity_id
_entity_poly.type
_entity_poly.pdbx_seq_one_letter_code
_entity_poly.pdbx_strand_id
1 'polypeptide(L)'
;MSFYTSLTGLKAATTELAITSNNIANVGTSGFKKSRASFGDIFATSPLQKATSVVGQGVSLKEVRQEFSQGNVEFSSNTLDLAISGEGFFPLKSADGLTDIYTRNGSFVLD
;
A
#
# COMPACT_ATOMS: atom_id res chain seq x y z
N MET A 1 -9.20 25.46 17.56
CA MET A 1 -8.03 24.60 17.27
C MET A 1 -8.28 23.12 17.56
N SER A 2 -8.96 22.74 18.65
CA SER A 2 -9.23 21.30 18.95
C SER A 2 -10.06 20.58 17.88
N PHE A 3 -11.09 21.22 17.32
CA PHE A 3 -11.97 20.59 16.31
C PHE A 3 -11.22 20.21 15.02
N TYR A 4 -10.20 20.99 14.62
CA TYR A 4 -9.38 20.69 13.46
C TYR A 4 -8.47 19.47 13.69
N THR A 5 -7.86 19.39 14.88
CA THR A 5 -7.08 18.22 15.31
C THR A 5 -7.95 16.96 15.39
N SER A 6 -9.18 17.07 15.92
CA SER A 6 -10.14 15.95 15.93
C SER A 6 -10.59 15.54 14.52
N LEU A 7 -10.85 16.50 13.62
CA LEU A 7 -11.24 16.22 12.24
C LEU A 7 -10.13 15.52 11.45
N THR A 8 -8.89 15.96 11.62
CA THR A 8 -7.73 15.32 10.98
C THR A 8 -7.48 13.91 11.52
N GLY A 9 -7.66 13.71 12.83
CA GLY A 9 -7.65 12.37 13.46
C GLY A 9 -8.72 11.44 12.88
N LEU A 10 -9.96 11.93 12.74
CA LEU A 10 -11.05 11.15 12.13
C LEU A 10 -10.74 10.76 10.68
N LYS A 11 -10.22 11.69 9.88
CA LYS A 11 -9.82 11.42 8.49
C LYS A 11 -8.70 10.38 8.39
N ALA A 12 -7.71 10.46 9.28
CA ALA A 12 -6.63 9.48 9.35
C ALA A 12 -7.20 8.08 9.66
N ALA A 13 -8.06 7.96 10.67
CA ALA A 13 -8.71 6.70 11.02
C ALA A 13 -9.55 6.14 9.86
N THR A 14 -10.33 6.97 9.16
CA THR A 14 -11.11 6.51 7.99
C THR A 14 -10.22 6.00 6.86
N THR A 15 -9.05 6.61 6.67
CA THR A 15 -8.09 6.21 5.63
C THR A 15 -7.43 4.87 5.98
N GLU A 16 -7.05 4.69 7.24
CA GLU A 16 -6.48 3.43 7.74
C GLU A 16 -7.49 2.27 7.61
N LEU A 17 -8.76 2.53 7.93
CA LEU A 17 -9.84 1.57 7.75
C LEU A 17 -10.03 1.21 6.27
N ALA A 18 -9.99 2.20 5.37
CA ALA A 18 -10.11 1.94 3.93
C ALA A 18 -8.97 1.06 3.39
N ILE A 19 -7.73 1.33 3.80
CA ILE A 19 -6.55 0.55 3.39
C ILE A 19 -6.64 -0.88 3.96
N THR A 20 -6.99 -1.01 5.25
CA THR A 20 -7.17 -2.32 5.88
C THR A 20 -8.28 -3.12 5.21
N SER A 21 -9.41 -2.47 4.90
CA SER A 21 -10.53 -3.10 4.19
C SER A 21 -10.11 -3.58 2.80
N ASN A 22 -9.32 -2.80 2.06
CA ASN A 22 -8.82 -3.20 0.75
C ASN A 22 -7.88 -4.41 0.86
N ASN A 23 -7.00 -4.44 1.86
CA ASN A 23 -6.13 -5.58 2.12
C ASN A 23 -6.92 -6.87 2.42
N ILE A 24 -7.94 -6.77 3.27
CA ILE A 24 -8.80 -7.91 3.61
C ILE A 24 -9.56 -8.40 2.38
N ALA A 25 -10.13 -7.47 1.60
CA ALA A 25 -10.89 -7.81 0.39
C ALA A 25 -10.05 -8.55 -0.65
N ASN A 26 -8.73 -8.29 -0.71
CA ASN A 26 -7.82 -8.90 -1.68
C ASN A 26 -6.96 -10.03 -1.10
N VAL A 27 -7.30 -10.56 0.08
CA VAL A 27 -6.51 -11.63 0.73
C VAL A 27 -6.38 -12.89 -0.13
N GLY A 28 -7.38 -13.19 -0.96
CA GLY A 28 -7.37 -14.34 -1.88
C GLY A 28 -6.78 -14.07 -3.26
N THR A 29 -6.37 -12.84 -3.56
CA THR A 29 -5.86 -12.46 -4.88
C THR A 29 -4.39 -12.88 -5.01
N SER A 30 -4.09 -13.79 -5.94
CA SER A 30 -2.72 -14.22 -6.21
C SER A 30 -1.82 -13.05 -6.61
N GLY A 31 -0.63 -12.98 -5.99
CA GLY A 31 0.35 -11.91 -6.25
C GLY A 31 0.02 -10.56 -5.61
N PHE A 32 -1.07 -10.43 -4.84
CA PHE A 32 -1.40 -9.19 -4.14
C PHE A 32 -0.34 -8.82 -3.10
N LYS A 33 -0.04 -7.52 -3.01
CA LYS A 33 0.86 -6.95 -2.00
C LYS A 33 0.07 -5.97 -1.15
N LYS A 34 -0.04 -6.28 0.14
CA LYS A 34 -0.79 -5.44 1.09
C LYS A 34 -0.16 -4.05 1.19
N SER A 35 -0.99 -3.07 1.48
CA SER A 35 -0.58 -1.67 1.68
C SER A 35 -0.75 -1.25 3.13
N ARG A 36 0.08 -0.30 3.59
CA ARG A 36 0.01 0.28 4.93
C ARG A 36 0.05 1.81 4.87
N ALA A 37 -0.78 2.44 5.69
CA ALA A 37 -0.76 3.89 5.88
C ALA A 37 0.43 4.31 6.74
N SER A 38 1.14 5.37 6.33
CA SER A 38 2.12 6.07 7.14
C SER A 38 1.59 7.46 7.44
N PHE A 39 1.51 7.80 8.72
CA PHE A 39 1.00 9.08 9.19
C PHE A 39 2.13 9.96 9.75
N GLY A 40 1.91 11.26 9.71
CA GLY A 40 2.78 12.23 10.37
C GLY A 40 1.98 13.32 11.06
N ASP A 41 2.58 13.91 12.07
CA ASP A 41 2.06 15.09 12.74
C ASP A 41 2.09 16.32 11.82
N ILE A 42 1.14 17.22 12.05
CA ILE A 42 1.11 18.54 11.46
C ILE A 42 1.64 19.50 12.52
N PHE A 43 2.89 19.95 12.39
CA PHE A 43 3.46 20.96 13.30
C PHE A 43 3.03 22.38 12.93
N ALA A 44 2.81 23.23 13.95
CA ALA A 44 2.66 24.69 13.81
C ALA A 44 3.98 25.42 14.07
N THR A 45 5.13 24.94 13.60
CA THR A 45 6.39 25.61 13.95
C THR A 45 6.77 26.59 12.84
N SER A 46 6.67 27.88 13.11
CA SER A 46 7.55 28.84 12.45
C SER A 46 9.00 28.46 12.76
N PRO A 47 9.97 28.57 11.82
CA PRO A 47 11.37 28.20 12.04
C PRO A 47 12.03 28.87 13.27
N LEU A 48 11.43 29.94 13.80
CA LEU A 48 11.90 30.68 14.98
C LEU A 48 11.32 30.17 16.32
N GLN A 49 10.38 29.22 16.33
CA GLN A 49 9.72 28.75 17.54
C GLN A 49 10.37 27.47 18.09
N LYS A 50 10.62 27.43 19.41
CA LYS A 50 11.08 26.21 20.10
C LYS A 50 10.00 25.12 19.98
N ALA A 51 10.35 24.00 19.34
CA ALA A 51 9.46 22.86 19.14
C ALA A 51 8.85 22.30 20.45
N THR A 52 9.54 22.48 21.58
CA THR A 52 9.07 22.06 22.92
C THR A 52 7.88 22.87 23.46
N SER A 53 7.52 23.99 22.82
CA SER A 53 6.48 24.91 23.30
C SER A 53 5.28 25.02 22.36
N VAL A 54 5.23 24.20 21.30
CA VAL A 54 4.19 24.26 20.28
C VAL A 54 3.31 23.01 20.34
N VAL A 55 2.01 23.20 20.52
CA VAL A 55 1.01 22.12 20.44
C VAL A 55 0.83 21.73 18.97
N GLY A 56 0.87 20.43 18.65
CA GLY A 56 0.63 19.92 17.30
C GLY A 56 -0.77 20.26 16.78
N GLN A 57 -0.91 20.43 15.46
CA GLN A 57 -2.17 20.84 14.83
C GLN A 57 -3.04 19.68 14.35
N GLY A 58 -2.54 18.44 14.37
CA GLY A 58 -3.26 17.30 13.84
C GLY A 58 -2.34 16.25 13.24
N VAL A 59 -2.94 15.39 12.43
CA VAL A 59 -2.26 14.29 11.73
C VAL A 59 -2.61 14.33 10.24
N SER A 60 -1.66 13.98 9.39
CA SER A 60 -1.89 13.78 7.96
C SER A 60 -1.35 12.44 7.51
N LEU A 61 -2.01 11.85 6.51
CA LEU A 61 -1.42 10.77 5.73
C LEU A 61 -0.18 11.32 5.02
N LYS A 62 0.97 10.69 5.23
CA LYS A 62 2.22 10.98 4.51
C LYS A 62 2.30 10.14 3.24
N GLU A 63 1.97 8.86 3.34
CA GLU A 63 2.13 7.91 2.24
C GLU A 63 1.31 6.64 2.48
N VAL A 64 0.93 5.98 1.39
CA VAL A 64 0.46 4.58 1.40
C VAL A 64 1.57 3.72 0.81
N ARG A 65 2.20 2.91 1.65
CA ARG A 65 3.34 2.08 1.25
C ARG A 65 2.91 0.64 1.01
N GLN A 66 3.29 0.10 -0.13
CA GLN A 66 3.09 -1.30 -0.45
C GLN A 66 4.20 -2.15 0.20
N GLU A 67 3.83 -3.24 0.86
CA GLU A 67 4.76 -4.18 1.48
C GLU A 67 5.07 -5.33 0.51
N PHE A 68 6.33 -5.41 0.06
CA PHE A 68 6.79 -6.41 -0.92
C PHE A 68 7.33 -7.71 -0.30
N SER A 69 6.94 -8.03 0.93
CA SER A 69 7.34 -9.31 1.55
C SER A 69 6.83 -10.51 0.75
N GLN A 70 7.57 -11.62 0.82
CA GLN A 70 7.17 -12.88 0.19
C GLN A 70 5.95 -13.45 0.93
N GLY A 71 4.93 -13.88 0.17
CA GLY A 71 3.75 -14.55 0.70
C GLY A 71 3.89 -16.07 0.71
N ASN A 72 2.82 -16.76 1.11
CA ASN A 72 2.76 -18.21 0.98
C ASN A 72 2.76 -18.62 -0.50
N VAL A 73 3.42 -19.73 -0.82
CA VAL A 73 3.37 -20.34 -2.16
C VAL A 73 2.65 -21.67 -2.03
N GLU A 74 1.59 -21.83 -2.81
CA GLU A 74 0.80 -23.05 -2.88
C GLU A 74 1.01 -23.71 -4.23
N PHE A 75 1.21 -25.03 -4.23
CA PHE A 75 1.33 -25.79 -5.46
C PHE A 75 -0.05 -25.95 -6.09
N SER A 76 -0.17 -25.63 -7.37
CA SER A 76 -1.36 -25.91 -8.17
C SER A 76 -1.14 -27.15 -9.05
N SER A 77 -2.23 -27.64 -9.64
CA SER A 77 -2.19 -28.74 -10.61
C SER A 77 -1.92 -28.26 -12.05
N ASN A 78 -1.86 -26.95 -12.30
CA ASN A 78 -1.63 -26.40 -13.63
C ASN A 78 -0.13 -26.22 -13.87
N THR A 79 0.37 -26.73 -14.99
CA THR A 79 1.79 -26.65 -15.35
C THR A 79 2.23 -25.24 -15.74
N LEU A 80 1.30 -24.37 -16.11
CA LEU A 80 1.57 -22.98 -16.49
C LEU A 80 1.50 -22.01 -15.31
N ASP A 81 1.13 -22.48 -14.11
CA ASP A 81 1.14 -21.64 -12.92
C ASP A 81 2.56 -21.53 -12.37
N LEU A 82 3.10 -20.31 -12.40
CA LEU A 82 4.47 -20.04 -11.99
C LEU A 82 4.51 -19.08 -10.80
N ALA A 83 5.43 -19.33 -9.86
CA ALA A 83 5.70 -18.44 -8.75
C ALA A 83 7.20 -18.10 -8.70
N ILE A 84 7.53 -16.81 -8.62
CA ILE A 84 8.91 -16.38 -8.34
C ILE A 84 9.16 -16.56 -6.83
N SER A 85 10.25 -17.25 -6.49
CA SER A 85 10.77 -17.29 -5.12
C SER A 85 11.83 -16.20 -4.95
N GLY A 86 11.61 -15.30 -4.00
CA GLY A 86 12.45 -14.12 -3.80
C GLY A 86 11.94 -12.87 -4.51
N GLU A 87 12.84 -11.93 -4.78
CA GLU A 87 12.53 -10.65 -5.40
C GLU A 87 12.48 -10.76 -6.93
N GLY A 88 11.62 -9.95 -7.55
CA GLY A 88 11.45 -9.91 -9.01
C GLY A 88 9.98 -9.93 -9.43
N PHE A 89 9.71 -9.64 -10.70
CA PHE A 89 8.38 -9.60 -11.31
C PHE A 89 8.42 -10.27 -12.68
N PHE A 90 7.28 -10.81 -13.10
CA PHE A 90 7.09 -11.22 -14.49
C PHE A 90 6.87 -9.99 -15.37
N PRO A 91 7.63 -9.81 -16.46
CA PRO A 91 7.36 -8.80 -17.47
C PRO A 91 6.27 -9.29 -18.43
N LEU A 92 5.31 -8.43 -18.73
CA LEU A 92 4.27 -8.62 -19.72
C LEU A 92 4.24 -7.41 -20.65
N LYS A 93 3.63 -7.59 -21.82
CA LYS A 93 3.26 -6.47 -22.67
C LYS A 93 1.77 -6.13 -22.46
N SER A 94 1.47 -4.84 -22.50
CA SER A 94 0.09 -4.35 -22.66
C SER A 94 -0.55 -4.94 -23.92
N ALA A 95 -1.89 -4.94 -23.98
CA ALA A 95 -2.64 -5.46 -25.12
C ALA A 95 -2.27 -4.79 -26.46
N ASP A 96 -1.81 -3.53 -26.41
CA ASP A 96 -1.30 -2.78 -27.56
C ASP A 96 0.18 -3.08 -27.90
N GLY A 97 0.88 -3.86 -27.07
CA GLY A 97 2.29 -4.22 -27.23
C GLY A 97 3.30 -3.12 -26.85
N LEU A 98 2.84 -1.92 -26.47
CA LEU A 98 3.69 -0.74 -26.36
C LEU A 98 4.29 -0.55 -24.97
N THR A 99 3.64 -1.07 -23.94
CA THR A 99 4.02 -0.84 -22.54
C THR A 99 4.42 -2.14 -21.86
N ASP A 100 5.54 -2.11 -21.14
CA ASP A 100 5.93 -3.19 -20.23
C ASP A 100 5.14 -3.08 -18.92
N ILE A 101 4.51 -4.19 -18.53
CA ILE A 101 3.73 -4.33 -17.30
C ILE A 101 4.42 -5.38 -16.42
N TYR A 102 4.46 -5.15 -15.11
CA TYR A 102 5.10 -6.06 -14.16
C TYR A 102 4.06 -6.64 -13.20
N THR A 103 4.06 -7.96 -13.03
CA THR A 103 3.14 -8.65 -12.11
C THR A 103 3.83 -9.74 -11.30
N ARG A 104 3.22 -10.12 -10.18
CA ARG A 104 3.56 -11.33 -9.42
C ARG A 104 2.55 -12.46 -9.61
N ASN A 105 1.43 -12.20 -10.28
CA ASN A 105 0.47 -13.23 -10.63
C ASN A 105 1.01 -14.04 -11.81
N GLY A 106 1.28 -15.32 -11.58
CA GLY A 106 1.80 -16.23 -12.61
C GLY A 106 0.78 -17.26 -13.10
N SER A 107 -0.51 -16.96 -13.01
CA SER A 107 -1.58 -17.75 -13.64
C SER A 107 -1.60 -17.49 -15.14
N PHE A 108 -0.75 -18.18 -15.90
CA PHE A 108 -0.67 -18.04 -17.36
C PHE A 108 -1.53 -19.07 -18.09
N VAL A 109 -2.03 -18.69 -19.26
CA VAL A 109 -2.83 -19.54 -20.16
C VAL A 109 -2.38 -19.33 -21.60
N LEU A 110 -2.60 -20.34 -22.44
CA LEU A 110 -2.46 -20.25 -23.90
C LEU A 110 -3.78 -19.74 -24.49
N ASP A 111 -3.71 -18.96 -25.57
CA ASP A 111 -4.87 -18.49 -26.33
C ASP A 111 -5.38 -19.51 -27.36
#